data_AF-A0AA42XMZ5-F1
#
_entry.id   AF-A0AA42XMZ5-F1
#
_cell.length_a   1.000
_cell.length_b   1.000
_cell.length_c   1.000
_cell.angle_alpha   90.00
_cell.angle_beta   90.00
_cell.angle_gamma   90.00
#
_symmetry.space_group_name_H-M   'P 1'
#
loop_
_entity.id
_entity.type
_entity.pdbx_description
1 polymer ?
#
loop_
_entity_poly.entity_id
_entity_poly.type
_entity_poly.pdbx_seq_one_letter_code
_entity_poly.pdbx_strand_id
1 'polypeptide(L)'
;MANVEKQKLKLDRMVEALAREQAKLLLAEREVQRKQRRAELKEREEARRQDAHRKIGLGGLVIAANADGWNEAEIVGALLAITDRFASHPDFREQVKERGIRHLEAREAARKAGRS
;
A
#
# COMPACT_ATOMS: atom_id res chain seq x y z
N MET A 1 -45.61 -33.61 -39.94
CA MET A 1 -45.91 -32.51 -39.00
C MET A 1 -45.46 -32.83 -37.57
N ALA A 2 -45.95 -33.90 -36.93
CA ALA A 2 -45.65 -34.23 -35.52
C ALA A 2 -44.15 -34.44 -35.17
N ASN A 3 -43.30 -34.87 -36.10
CA ASN A 3 -41.88 -35.10 -35.84
C ASN A 3 -41.05 -33.79 -35.80
N VAL A 4 -41.47 -32.79 -36.59
CA VAL A 4 -40.84 -31.46 -36.64
C VAL A 4 -41.16 -30.67 -35.37
N GLU A 5 -42.39 -30.78 -34.86
CA GLU A 5 -42.80 -30.16 -33.60
C GLU A 5 -42.06 -30.75 -32.39
N LYS A 6 -41.85 -32.07 -32.36
CA LYS A 6 -41.02 -32.72 -31.32
C LYS A 6 -39.56 -32.27 -31.37
N GLN A 7 -39.00 -32.07 -32.57
CA GLN A 7 -37.63 -31.56 -32.73
C GLN A 7 -37.51 -30.10 -32.29
N LYS A 8 -38.48 -29.24 -32.61
CA LYS A 8 -38.55 -27.85 -32.13
C LYS A 8 -38.62 -27.77 -30.60
N LEU A 9 -39.53 -28.54 -29.98
CA LEU A 9 -39.66 -28.60 -28.52
C LEU A 9 -38.37 -29.05 -27.83
N LYS A 10 -37.62 -29.98 -28.44
CA LYS A 10 -36.32 -30.43 -27.92
C LYS A 10 -35.27 -29.34 -28.06
N LEU A 11 -35.27 -28.61 -29.18
CA LEU A 11 -34.35 -27.48 -29.42
C LEU A 11 -34.60 -26.35 -28.42
N ASP A 12 -35.86 -25.98 -28.20
CA ASP A 12 -36.25 -24.92 -27.26
C ASP A 12 -35.81 -25.26 -25.83
N ARG A 13 -36.01 -26.52 -25.39
CA ARG A 13 -35.52 -27.00 -24.08
C ARG A 13 -34.00 -26.96 -23.97
N MET A 14 -33.26 -27.26 -25.04
CA MET A 14 -31.80 -27.17 -25.05
C MET A 14 -31.31 -25.71 -25.01
N VAL A 15 -31.98 -24.81 -25.72
CA VAL A 15 -31.69 -23.37 -25.70
C VAL A 15 -31.98 -22.78 -24.31
N GLU A 16 -33.10 -23.13 -23.69
CA GLU A 16 -33.41 -22.71 -22.31
C GLU A 16 -32.39 -23.24 -21.30
N ALA A 17 -31.97 -24.50 -21.43
CA ALA A 17 -30.95 -25.07 -20.55
C ALA A 17 -29.60 -24.35 -20.70
N LEU A 18 -29.20 -24.05 -21.95
CA LEU A 18 -27.98 -23.30 -22.25
C LEU A 18 -28.06 -21.87 -21.71
N ALA A 19 -29.20 -21.19 -21.87
CA ALA A 19 -29.41 -19.84 -21.35
C ALA A 19 -29.33 -19.81 -19.81
N ARG A 20 -29.86 -20.84 -19.12
CA ARG A 20 -29.75 -20.95 -17.66
C ARG A 20 -28.31 -21.19 -17.21
N GLU A 21 -27.55 -22.03 -17.89
CA GLU A 21 -26.14 -22.25 -17.57
C GLU A 21 -25.29 -21.00 -17.84
N GLN A 22 -25.51 -20.31 -18.97
CA GLN A 22 -24.84 -19.03 -19.24
C GLN A 22 -25.20 -17.96 -18.19
N ALA A 23 -26.46 -17.89 -17.75
CA ALA A 23 -26.87 -16.95 -16.71
C ALA A 23 -26.16 -17.24 -15.37
N LYS A 24 -26.01 -18.52 -14.99
CA LYS A 24 -25.25 -18.92 -13.80
C LYS A 24 -23.77 -18.56 -13.90
N LEU A 25 -23.15 -18.83 -15.05
CA LEU A 25 -21.75 -18.47 -15.30
C LEU A 25 -21.53 -16.96 -15.20
N LEU A 26 -22.42 -16.16 -15.80
CA LEU A 26 -22.32 -14.70 -15.78
C LEU A 26 -22.52 -14.12 -14.37
N LEU A 27 -23.34 -14.76 -13.53
CA LEU A 27 -23.46 -14.41 -12.11
C LEU A 27 -22.18 -14.76 -11.34
N ALA A 28 -21.62 -15.95 -11.56
CA ALA A 28 -20.36 -16.37 -10.92
C ALA A 28 -19.19 -15.45 -11.30
N GLU A 29 -19.06 -15.08 -12.57
CA GLU A 29 -18.06 -14.11 -13.05
C GLU A 29 -18.21 -12.75 -12.37
N ARG A 30 -19.44 -12.24 -12.24
CA ARG A 30 -19.71 -10.98 -11.52
C ARG A 30 -19.32 -11.05 -10.06
N GLU A 31 -19.53 -12.19 -9.39
CA GLU A 31 -19.11 -12.39 -8.01
C GLU A 31 -17.58 -12.42 -7.87
N VAL A 32 -16.89 -13.12 -8.77
CA VAL A 32 -15.42 -13.16 -8.80
C VAL A 32 -14.86 -11.75 -9.02
N GLN A 33 -15.38 -11.01 -10.00
CA GLN A 33 -14.98 -9.62 -10.26
C GLN A 33 -15.27 -8.69 -9.08
N ARG A 34 -16.38 -8.90 -8.35
CA ARG A 34 -16.68 -8.13 -7.13
C ARG A 34 -15.69 -8.44 -6.02
N LYS A 35 -15.32 -9.71 -5.84
CA LYS A 35 -14.32 -10.12 -4.85
C LYS A 35 -12.94 -9.55 -5.18
N GLN A 36 -12.53 -9.61 -6.45
CA GLN A 36 -11.28 -9.03 -6.94
C GLN A 36 -11.24 -7.52 -6.71
N ARG A 37 -12.26 -6.78 -7.16
CA ARG A 37 -12.34 -5.32 -6.93
C ARG A 37 -12.28 -4.96 -5.45
N ARG A 38 -12.95 -5.74 -4.59
CA ARG A 38 -12.88 -5.52 -3.13
C ARG A 38 -11.49 -5.78 -2.58
N ALA A 39 -10.79 -6.80 -3.06
CA ALA A 39 -9.41 -7.09 -2.66
C ALA A 39 -8.46 -5.96 -3.12
N GLU A 40 -8.55 -5.55 -4.38
CA GLU A 40 -7.75 -4.44 -4.93
C GLU A 40 -7.97 -3.12 -4.19
N LEU A 41 -9.23 -2.80 -3.85
CA LEU A 41 -9.53 -1.58 -3.09
C LEU A 41 -8.94 -1.64 -1.67
N LYS A 42 -9.03 -2.79 -1.01
CA LYS A 42 -8.42 -3.00 0.32
C LYS A 42 -6.90 -2.87 0.25
N GLU A 43 -6.27 -3.50 -0.73
CA GLU A 43 -4.82 -3.42 -0.93
C GLU A 43 -4.36 -1.98 -1.18
N ARG A 44 -5.08 -1.24 -2.03
CA ARG A 44 -4.79 0.19 -2.28
C ARG A 44 -4.98 1.06 -1.05
N GLU A 45 -6.00 0.79 -0.24
CA GLU A 45 -6.22 1.50 1.02
C GLU A 45 -5.10 1.21 2.02
N GLU A 46 -4.70 -0.05 2.15
CA GLU A 46 -3.60 -0.46 3.01
C GLU A 46 -2.28 0.16 2.57
N ALA A 47 -1.97 0.13 1.27
CA ALA A 47 -0.78 0.78 0.71
C ALA A 47 -0.76 2.29 1.00
N ARG A 48 -1.90 2.98 0.84
CA ARG A 48 -2.02 4.41 1.20
C ARG A 48 -1.81 4.66 2.69
N ARG A 49 -2.36 3.79 3.55
CA ARG A 49 -2.18 3.89 5.00
C ARG A 49 -0.72 3.69 5.39
N GLN A 50 -0.04 2.72 4.80
CA GLN A 50 1.39 2.47 5.03
C GLN A 50 2.23 3.65 4.58
N ASP A 51 1.96 4.21 3.40
CA ASP A 51 2.66 5.40 2.90
C ASP A 51 2.41 6.63 3.79
N ALA A 52 1.18 6.84 4.26
CA ALA A 52 0.86 7.92 5.19
C ALA A 52 1.62 7.77 6.52
N HIS A 53 1.63 6.57 7.11
CA HIS A 53 2.42 6.32 8.32
C HIS A 53 3.92 6.54 8.09
N ARG A 54 4.45 6.12 6.92
CA ARG A 54 5.85 6.36 6.55
C ARG A 54 6.16 7.86 6.47
N LYS A 55 5.30 8.64 5.81
CA LYS A 55 5.45 10.11 5.68
C LYS A 55 5.41 10.80 7.04
N ILE A 56 4.46 10.40 7.90
CA ILE A 56 4.37 10.92 9.28
C ILE A 56 5.64 10.58 10.07
N GLY A 57 6.13 9.34 9.96
CA GLY A 57 7.36 8.91 10.62
C GLY A 57 8.57 9.74 10.17
N LEU A 58 8.74 9.94 8.86
CA LEU A 58 9.80 10.77 8.30
C LEU A 58 9.71 12.23 8.77
N GLY A 59 8.52 12.84 8.73
CA GLY A 59 8.32 14.20 9.27
C GLY A 59 8.64 14.29 10.77
N GLY A 60 8.26 13.27 11.54
CA GLY A 60 8.61 13.18 12.96
C GLY A 60 10.11 13.12 13.23
N LEU A 61 10.89 12.50 12.33
CA LEU A 61 12.35 12.47 12.39
C LEU A 61 12.98 13.82 12.03
N VAL A 62 12.42 14.56 11.08
CA VAL A 62 12.87 15.93 10.76
C VAL A 62 12.70 16.84 11.98
N ILE A 63 11.54 16.79 12.64
CA ILE A 63 11.31 17.51 13.91
C ILE A 63 12.28 17.00 14.99
N ALA A 64 12.54 15.68 15.05
CA ALA A 64 13.51 15.14 16.01
C ALA A 64 14.90 15.73 15.84
N ALA A 65 15.31 15.98 14.60
CA ALA A 65 16.59 16.56 14.26
C ALA A 65 16.63 18.09 14.45
N ASN A 66 15.56 18.72 14.96
CA ASN A 66 15.39 20.17 15.03
C ASN A 66 15.54 20.87 13.66
N ALA A 67 15.10 20.18 12.60
CA ALA A 67 15.17 20.67 11.22
C ALA A 67 13.78 21.05 10.67
N ASP A 68 12.78 21.23 11.54
CA ASP A 68 11.41 21.61 11.17
C ASP A 68 11.27 23.08 10.75
N GLY A 69 12.26 23.91 11.05
CA GLY A 69 12.37 25.28 10.53
C GLY A 69 13.06 25.39 9.17
N TRP A 70 13.61 24.29 8.64
CA TRP A 70 14.26 24.29 7.33
C TRP A 70 13.21 24.22 6.23
N ASN A 71 13.49 24.86 5.09
CA ASN A 71 12.65 24.71 3.91
C ASN A 71 12.92 23.37 3.19
N GLU A 72 12.03 23.02 2.26
CA GLU A 72 12.11 21.73 1.55
C GLU A 72 13.45 21.54 0.81
N ALA A 73 13.98 22.60 0.20
CA ALA A 73 15.24 22.53 -0.55
C ALA A 73 16.45 22.33 0.38
N GLU A 74 16.44 22.93 1.56
CA GLU A 74 17.49 22.75 2.57
C GLU A 74 17.52 21.32 3.11
N ILE A 75 16.35 20.75 3.42
CA ILE A 75 16.23 19.36 3.89
C ILE A 75 16.73 18.40 2.81
N VAL A 76 16.25 18.56 1.58
CA VAL A 76 16.66 17.70 0.45
C VAL A 76 18.16 17.86 0.17
N GLY A 77 18.67 19.09 0.12
CA GLY A 77 20.08 19.38 -0.12
C GLY A 77 21.00 18.75 0.92
N ALA A 78 20.65 18.84 2.21
CA ALA A 78 21.42 18.22 3.28
C ALA A 78 21.42 16.68 3.19
N LEU A 79 20.28 16.07 2.87
CA LEU A 79 20.18 14.63 2.69
C LEU A 79 21.01 14.15 1.49
N LEU A 80 21.00 14.88 0.38
CA LEU A 80 21.83 14.59 -0.78
C LEU A 80 23.33 14.66 -0.43
N ALA A 81 23.76 15.74 0.23
CA ALA A 81 25.15 15.90 0.65
C ALA A 81 25.63 14.77 1.58
N ILE A 82 24.78 14.33 2.51
CA ILE A 82 25.09 13.18 3.39
C ILE A 82 25.11 11.86 2.61
N THR A 83 24.22 11.69 1.63
CA THR A 83 24.17 10.48 0.79
C THR A 83 25.44 10.35 -0.05
N ASP A 84 25.91 11.45 -0.65
CA ASP A 84 27.18 11.50 -1.38
C ASP A 84 28.37 11.17 -0.45
N ARG A 85 28.31 11.65 0.79
CA ARG A 85 29.32 11.35 1.80
C ARG A 85 29.32 9.88 2.22
N PHE A 86 28.15 9.23 2.30
CA PHE A 86 28.06 7.79 2.57
C PHE A 86 28.61 6.95 1.42
N ALA A 87 28.40 7.38 0.17
CA ALA A 87 28.95 6.68 -0.99
C ALA A 87 30.50 6.74 -1.01
N SER A 88 31.08 7.86 -0.59
CA SER A 88 32.53 8.06 -0.57
C SER A 88 33.23 7.54 0.70
N HIS A 89 32.52 7.40 1.82
CA HIS A 89 33.09 7.00 3.11
C HIS A 89 32.16 6.02 3.85
N PRO A 90 32.31 4.69 3.63
CA PRO A 90 31.44 3.68 4.23
C PRO A 90 31.40 3.73 5.76
N ASP A 91 32.54 3.96 6.42
CA ASP A 91 32.64 4.02 7.89
C ASP A 91 31.87 5.23 8.47
N PHE A 92 31.74 6.31 7.69
CA PHE A 92 30.99 7.49 8.10
C PHE A 92 29.49 7.18 8.25
N ARG A 93 28.97 6.22 7.50
CA ARG A 93 27.57 5.79 7.62
C ARG A 93 27.28 5.20 8.99
N GLU A 94 28.16 4.37 9.52
CA GLU A 94 27.95 3.76 10.84
C GLU A 94 28.06 4.82 11.96
N GLN A 95 28.98 5.79 11.82
CA GLN A 95 29.09 6.91 12.76
C GLN A 95 27.81 7.76 12.80
N VAL A 96 27.24 8.10 11.64
CA VAL A 96 25.99 8.88 11.58
C VAL A 96 24.80 8.09 12.14
N LYS A 97 24.75 6.79 11.86
CA LYS A 97 23.72 5.89 12.42
C LYS A 97 23.80 5.82 13.94
N GLU A 98 24.99 5.61 14.51
CA GLU A 98 25.18 5.55 15.96
C GLU A 98 24.77 6.87 16.63
N ARG A 99 25.16 8.01 16.03
CA ARG A 99 24.70 9.34 16.50
C ARG A 99 23.18 9.46 16.48
N GLY A 100 22.53 8.98 15.42
CA GLY A 100 21.08 8.99 15.30
C GLY A 100 20.38 8.16 16.38
N ILE A 101 20.89 6.95 16.67
CA ILE A 101 20.37 6.06 17.72
C ILE A 101 20.41 6.77 19.07
N ARG A 102 21.59 7.27 19.48
CA ARG A 102 21.77 7.95 20.77
C ARG A 102 20.83 9.15 20.94
N HIS A 103 20.63 9.92 19.87
CA HIS A 103 19.72 11.08 19.88
C HIS A 103 18.26 10.67 20.09
N LEU A 104 17.81 9.63 19.40
CA LEU A 104 16.44 9.14 19.51
C LEU A 104 16.16 8.52 20.89
N GLU A 105 17.12 7.75 21.42
CA GLU A 105 17.06 7.17 22.77
C GLU A 105 16.97 8.26 23.85
N ALA A 106 17.83 9.28 23.77
CA ALA A 106 17.78 10.41 24.70
C ALA A 106 16.43 11.15 24.66
N ARG A 107 15.88 11.36 23.45
CA ARG A 107 14.56 11.97 23.27
C ARG A 107 13.44 11.10 23.81
N GLU A 108 13.53 9.78 23.70
CA GLU A 108 12.56 8.86 24.29
C GLU A 108 12.64 8.85 25.82
N ALA A 109 13.84 8.81 26.39
CA ALA A 109 14.06 8.89 27.82
C ALA A 109 13.47 10.18 28.42
N ALA A 110 13.72 11.34 27.79
CA ALA A 110 13.15 12.62 28.21
C ALA A 110 11.61 12.61 28.19
N ARG A 111 11.00 12.00 27.17
CA ARG A 111 9.53 11.85 27.08
C ARG A 111 8.95 10.92 28.14
N LYS A 112 9.68 9.86 28.52
CA LYS A 112 9.28 8.95 29.61
C LYS A 112 9.36 9.65 30.97
N ALA A 113 10.46 10.35 31.24
CA ALA A 113 10.66 11.09 32.48
C ALA A 113 9.63 12.22 32.69
N GLY A 114 9.18 12.88 31.63
CA GLY A 114 8.11 13.89 31.73
C GLY A 114 6.70 13.33 31.92
N ARG A 115 6.52 12.00 31.86
CA ARG A 115 5.21 11.32 32.04
C ARG A 115 5.08 10.61 33.38
N SER A 116 6.20 10.40 34.09
CA SER A 116 6.27 9.87 35.45
C SER A 116 6.22 10.99 36.48
#